data_AF-A0AB35JEV1-F1
#
_entry.id   AF-A0AB35JEV1-F1
#
_cell.length_a   1.000
_cell.length_b   1.000
_cell.length_c   1.000
_cell.angle_alpha   90.00
_cell.angle_beta   90.00
_cell.angle_gamma   90.00
#
_symmetry.space_group_name_H-M   'P 1'
#
loop_
_entity.id
_entity.type
_entity.pdbx_description
1 polymer ?
#
loop_
_entity_poly.entity_id
_entity_poly.type
_entity_poly.pdbx_seq_one_letter_code
_entity_poly.pdbx_strand_id
1 'polypeptide(L)' 'MEDNFDLLIGCTSVIHRMVMVTENLKDFKNISNIRLENWIWR' A
#
# COMPACT_ATOMS: atom_id res chain seq x y z
N MET A 1 -14.31 -5.41 6.11
CA MET A 1 -14.15 -6.54 5.17
C MET A 1 -13.16 -6.16 4.08
N GLU A 2 -13.21 -4.92 3.58
CA GLU A 2 -12.18 -4.32 2.70
C GLU A 2 -10.79 -4.20 3.37
N ASP A 3 -10.71 -3.80 4.64
CA ASP A 3 -9.43 -3.61 5.36
C ASP A 3 -8.51 -4.85 5.37
N ASN A 4 -9.10 -6.06 5.33
CA ASN A 4 -8.33 -7.30 5.32
C ASN A 4 -7.61 -7.51 3.98
N PHE A 5 -8.22 -7.07 2.87
CA PHE A 5 -7.60 -7.15 1.55
C PHE A 5 -6.54 -6.07 1.37
N ASP A 6 -6.76 -4.87 1.90
CA ASP A 6 -5.74 -3.82 1.92
C ASP A 6 -4.49 -4.29 2.65
N LEU A 7 -4.64 -4.85 3.86
CA LEU A 7 -3.51 -5.39 4.59
C LEU A 7 -2.79 -6.51 3.82
N LEU A 8 -3.53 -7.40 3.17
CA LEU A 8 -2.96 -8.48 2.37
C LEU A 8 -2.14 -7.94 1.18
N ILE A 9 -2.68 -6.99 0.43
CA ILE A 9 -2.02 -6.39 -0.74
C ILE A 9 -0.78 -5.59 -0.28
N GLY A 10 -0.92 -4.82 0.81
CA GLY A 10 0.19 -4.09 1.44
C GLY A 10 1.34 -5.02 1.84
N CYS A 11 1.05 -6.08 2.59
CA CYS A 11 2.03 -7.09 2.98
C CYS A 11 2.68 -7.79 1.77
N THR A 12 1.89 -8.12 0.74
CA THR A 12 2.39 -8.74 -0.50
C THR A 12 3.41 -7.83 -1.19
N SER A 13 3.14 -6.52 -1.26
CA SER A 13 4.07 -5.56 -1.86
C SER A 13 5.42 -5.51 -1.13
N VAL A 14 5.41 -5.61 0.20
CA VAL A 14 6.61 -5.64 1.03
C VAL A 14 7.41 -6.92 0.79
N ILE A 15 6.76 -8.09 0.85
CA ILE A 15 7.42 -9.40 0.68
C ILE A 15 8.10 -9.50 -0.70
N HIS A 16 7.43 -9.00 -1.74
CA HIS A 16 7.94 -9.04 -3.10
C HIS A 16 8.75 -7.80 -3.52
N ARG A 17 9.06 -6.89 -2.57
CA ARG A 17 9.85 -5.67 -2.80
C ARG A 17 9.31 -4.76 -3.91
N MET A 18 7.98 -4.74 -4.07
CA MET A 18 7.28 -3.94 -5.07
C MET A 18 7.01 -2.52 -4.57
N VAL A 19 6.62 -1.64 -5.49
CA VAL A 19 6.01 -0.34 -5.17
C VAL A 19 4.51 -0.50 -5.22
N MET A 20 3.81 -0.15 -4.14
CA MET A 20 2.36 -0.15 -4.07
C MET A 20 1.85 1.24 -4.49
N VAL A 21 1.12 1.27 -5.60
CA VAL A 21 0.49 2.49 -6.11
C VAL A 21 -0.92 2.59 -5.53
N THR A 22 -1.23 3.68 -4.85
CA THR A 22 -2.57 3.92 -4.27
C THR A 22 -2.82 5.41 -4.06
N GLU A 23 -4.07 5.85 -4.21
CA GLU A 23 -4.48 7.21 -3.80
C GLU A 23 -4.72 7.33 -2.29
N ASN A 24 -4.79 6.20 -1.57
CA ASN A 24 -5.14 6.12 -0.16
C ASN A 24 -3.92 5.90 0.76
N LEU A 25 -2.92 6.78 0.65
CA LEU A 25 -1.63 6.65 1.36
C LEU A 25 -1.78 6.50 2.89
N LYS A 26 -2.80 7.13 3.47
CA LYS A 26 -3.02 7.17 4.93
C LYS A 26 -3.31 5.79 5.54
N ASP A 27 -3.89 4.88 4.79
CA ASP A 27 -4.34 3.58 5.30
C ASP A 27 -3.19 2.57 5.34
N PHE A 28 -2.15 2.80 4.52
CA PHE A 28 -0.97 1.93 4.41
C PHE A 28 0.25 2.41 5.19
N LYS A 29 0.20 3.63 5.77
CA LYS A 29 1.36 4.27 6.43
C LYS A 29 1.95 3.49 7.61
N ASN A 30 1.16 2.60 8.24
CA ASN A 30 1.58 1.82 9.40
C ASN A 30 2.29 0.51 9.02
N ILE A 31 2.35 0.15 7.73
CA ILE A 31 3.05 -1.05 7.27
C ILE A 31 4.54 -0.73 7.15
N SER A 32 5.37 -1.40 7.94
CA SER A 32 6.82 -1.17 7.93
C SER A 32 7.45 -1.57 6.59
N ASN A 33 8.39 -0.76 6.10
CA ASN A 33 9.13 -0.95 4.83
C ASN A 33 8.29 -0.94 3.55
N ILE A 34 7.03 -0.50 3.61
CA ILE A 34 6.23 -0.34 2.40
C ILE A 34 6.73 0.82 1.55
N ARG A 35 6.76 0.63 0.24
CA ARG A 35 7.08 1.67 -0.75
C ARG A 35 5.79 2.10 -1.43
N LEU A 36 5.36 3.35 -1.21
CA LEU A 36 4.10 3.87 -1.72
C LEU A 36 4.32 4.95 -2.78
N GLU A 37 3.47 4.97 -3.78
CA GLU A 37 3.36 6.06 -4.76
C GLU A 37 1.89 6.44 -4.98
N ASN A 38 1.63 7.73 -5.17
CA ASN A 38 0.33 8.24 -5.61
C ASN A 38 0.50 8.83 -7.02
N TRP A 39 -0.25 8.30 -7.99
CA TRP A 39 -0.19 8.69 -9.39
C TRP A 39 -1.33 9.62 -9.82
N ILE A 40 -2.22 10.02 -8.89
CA ILE A 40 -3.29 10.95 -9.18
C ILE A 40 -2.75 12.39 -9.15
N TRP A 41 -2.88 13.08 -10.27
CA TRP A 41 -2.62 14.51 -10.42
C TRP A 41 -3.98 15.21 -10.62
N ARG A 42 -4.29 16.22 -9.81
CA ARG A 42 -5.53 17.02 -9.89
C ARG A 42 -5.20 18.51 -9.90
#